data_AF-A0A7T4EGI5-F1
#
_entry.id   AF-A0A7T4EGI5-F1
#
_cell.length_a   1.000
_cell.length_b   1.000
_cell.length_c   1.000
_cell.angle_alpha   90.00
_cell.angle_beta   90.00
_cell.angle_gamma   90.00
#
_symmetry.space_group_name_H-M   'P 1'
#
loop_
_entity.id
_entity.type
_entity.pdbx_description
1 polymer ?
#
loop_
_entity_poly.entity_id
_entity_poly.type
_entity_poly.pdbx_seq_one_letter_code
_entity_poly.pdbx_strand_id
1 'polypeptide(L)'
;MSEKTIEGTNVAWKACEGSTTCETEVHDLVDKGLLTASDDADGDGVIDESEYAVAKKRIEVEEKEKAIESSRASESRASESRASESRASESRASASRESEYRASEQAERQRQQQQRQQQQEPTQRPQQQAPQPQQSQYQWPSVPYQPGQGMEWFTKGPFQSGWTCDQDASTWPADTSYCFEGPDGYAYYYALRQAAR
;
A
#
# COMPACT_ATOMS: atom_id res chain seq x y z
N MET A 1 21.42 51.30 11.74
CA MET A 1 21.41 50.06 10.96
C MET A 1 21.13 48.97 11.96
N SER A 2 19.92 48.43 11.99
CA SER A 2 19.58 47.37 12.93
C SER A 2 20.31 46.12 12.48
N GLU A 3 21.25 45.64 13.29
CA GLU A 3 21.88 44.33 13.10
C GLU A 3 20.78 43.28 13.10
N LYS A 4 20.62 42.63 11.95
CA LYS A 4 19.58 41.66 11.64
C LYS A 4 20.15 40.28 11.92
N THR A 5 20.22 39.96 13.20
CA THR A 5 20.84 38.73 13.71
C THR A 5 19.76 37.79 14.23
N ILE A 6 19.93 36.49 14.03
CA ILE A 6 19.03 35.46 14.57
C ILE A 6 19.14 35.51 16.10
N GLU A 7 18.01 35.66 16.79
CA GLU A 7 17.97 35.85 18.24
C GLU A 7 18.75 34.74 18.98
N GLY A 8 19.68 35.16 19.85
CA GLY A 8 20.52 34.24 20.61
C GLY A 8 21.75 33.69 19.86
N THR A 9 22.05 34.18 18.65
CA THR A 9 23.21 33.75 17.86
C THR A 9 23.99 34.97 17.31
N ASN A 10 25.17 34.72 16.71
CA ASN A 10 25.93 35.74 15.98
C ASN A 10 25.69 35.68 14.46
N VAL A 11 24.70 34.91 14.01
CA VAL A 11 24.43 34.71 12.59
C VAL A 11 23.49 35.80 12.08
N ALA A 12 23.96 36.58 11.11
CA ALA A 12 23.17 37.57 10.41
C ALA A 12 22.37 36.93 9.28
N TRP A 13 21.28 37.56 8.85
CA TRP A 13 20.57 37.16 7.64
C TRP A 13 20.62 38.27 6.59
N LYS A 14 20.97 37.91 5.35
CA LYS A 14 21.12 38.82 4.21
C LYS A 14 20.37 38.40 2.95
N ALA A 15 19.71 37.25 2.98
CA ALA A 15 18.96 36.65 1.89
C ALA A 15 17.90 37.54 1.17
N CYS A 16 17.60 38.72 1.70
CA CYS A 16 16.53 39.60 1.23
C CYS A 16 16.90 41.10 1.22
N GLU A 17 18.20 41.45 1.19
CA GLU A 17 18.62 42.87 1.17
C GLU A 17 17.96 43.63 0.00
N GLY A 18 17.02 44.53 0.32
CA GLY A 18 16.34 45.40 -0.66
C GLY A 18 14.86 45.10 -0.93
N SER A 19 14.25 44.07 -0.29
CA SER A 19 12.83 43.75 -0.44
C SER A 19 12.11 43.69 0.90
N THR A 20 11.31 44.71 1.24
CA THR A 20 10.59 44.79 2.53
C THR A 20 9.68 43.59 2.79
N THR A 21 9.08 43.02 1.74
CA THR A 21 8.24 41.82 1.84
C THR A 21 9.07 40.59 2.24
N CYS A 22 10.18 40.38 1.55
CA CYS A 22 11.10 39.26 1.80
C CYS A 22 11.73 39.38 3.19
N GLU A 23 12.11 40.60 3.61
CA GLU A 23 12.64 40.86 4.95
C GLU A 23 11.63 40.56 6.07
N THR A 24 10.34 40.82 5.84
CA THR A 24 9.28 40.51 6.80
C THR A 24 9.07 38.99 6.91
N GLU A 25 9.09 38.28 5.77
CA GLU A 25 9.00 36.82 5.75
C GLU A 25 10.18 36.17 6.48
N VAL A 26 11.41 36.63 6.24
CA VAL A 26 12.60 36.13 6.95
C VAL A 26 12.49 36.38 8.45
N HIS A 27 12.02 37.55 8.88
CA HIS A 27 11.79 37.85 10.29
C HIS A 27 10.80 36.90 10.96
N ASP A 28 9.69 36.59 10.30
CA ASP A 28 8.67 35.65 10.79
C ASP A 28 9.23 34.22 10.90
N LEU A 29 10.06 33.81 9.95
CA LEU A 29 10.71 32.49 9.98
C LEU A 29 11.77 32.39 11.09
N VAL A 30 12.49 33.47 11.37
CA VAL A 30 13.42 33.54 12.50
C VAL A 30 12.67 33.51 13.84
N ASP A 31 11.59 34.28 13.99
CA ASP A 31 10.76 34.32 15.21
C ASP A 31 10.12 32.96 15.52
N LYS A 32 9.69 32.24 14.48
CA LYS A 32 9.17 30.86 14.58
C LYS A 32 10.26 29.81 14.80
N GLY A 33 11.54 30.19 14.80
CA GLY A 33 12.68 29.28 14.92
C GLY A 33 12.83 28.32 13.74
N LEU A 34 12.24 28.63 12.59
CA LEU A 34 12.31 27.83 11.37
C LEU A 34 13.58 28.10 10.56
N LEU A 35 14.10 29.33 10.71
CA LEU A 35 15.41 29.74 10.22
C LEU A 35 16.36 29.88 11.41
N THR A 36 17.45 29.12 11.40
CA THR A 36 18.37 29.03 12.55
C THR A 36 19.82 29.22 12.12
N ALA A 37 20.73 29.43 13.08
CA ALA A 37 22.17 29.46 12.81
C ALA A 37 22.72 28.16 12.17
N SER A 38 21.95 27.07 12.13
CA SER A 38 22.38 25.84 11.44
C SER A 38 22.13 25.88 9.93
N ASP A 39 21.40 26.90 9.46
CA ASP A 39 21.14 27.12 8.03
C ASP A 39 22.27 27.89 7.34
N ASP A 40 23.18 28.49 8.12
CA ASP A 40 24.50 28.96 7.68
C ASP A 40 25.39 27.74 7.40
N ALA A 41 25.39 27.31 6.14
CA ALA A 41 25.99 26.07 5.67
C ALA A 41 27.49 26.22 5.44
N ASP A 42 27.96 27.40 5.08
CA ASP A 42 29.39 27.69 4.91
C ASP A 42 30.07 28.20 6.19
N GLY A 43 29.28 28.56 7.21
CA GLY A 43 29.74 28.95 8.53
C GLY A 43 30.35 30.34 8.56
N ASP A 44 30.00 31.20 7.59
CA ASP A 44 30.51 32.57 7.50
C ASP A 44 29.80 33.55 8.45
N GLY A 45 28.77 33.07 9.15
CA GLY A 45 27.95 33.85 10.06
C GLY A 45 26.85 34.65 9.37
N VAL A 46 26.53 34.37 8.11
CA VAL A 46 25.55 35.09 7.31
C VAL A 46 24.70 34.14 6.46
N ILE A 47 23.40 34.05 6.77
CA ILE A 47 22.45 33.35 5.90
C ILE A 47 22.23 34.15 4.61
N ASP A 48 22.79 33.66 3.50
CA ASP A 48 22.64 34.24 2.17
C ASP A 48 21.35 33.79 1.47
N GLU A 49 21.09 34.30 0.26
CA GLU A 49 19.90 33.95 -0.52
C GLU A 49 19.86 32.44 -0.85
N SER A 50 21.03 31.84 -1.09
CA SER A 50 21.17 30.42 -1.42
C SER A 50 20.77 29.54 -0.24
N GLU A 51 21.32 29.84 0.94
CA GLU A 51 21.03 29.13 2.19
C GLU A 51 19.59 29.32 2.64
N TYR A 52 19.07 30.55 2.54
CA TYR A 52 17.66 30.82 2.77
C TYR A 52 16.74 30.05 1.83
N ALA A 53 17.09 29.93 0.54
CA ALA A 53 16.29 29.16 -0.42
C ALA A 53 16.25 27.67 -0.06
N VAL A 54 17.33 27.13 0.52
CA VAL A 54 17.38 25.75 1.02
C VAL A 54 16.49 25.60 2.25
N ALA A 55 16.61 26.49 3.23
CA ALA A 55 15.77 26.48 4.43
C ALA A 55 14.28 26.64 4.09
N LYS A 56 13.94 27.54 3.17
CA LYS A 56 12.57 27.75 2.68
C LYS A 56 11.99 26.49 2.05
N LYS A 57 12.77 25.77 1.23
CA LYS A 57 12.32 24.49 0.64
C LYS A 57 12.08 23.43 1.70
N ARG A 58 12.93 23.32 2.73
CA ARG A 58 12.74 22.40 3.85
C ARG A 58 11.41 22.68 4.55
N ILE A 59 11.15 23.93 4.91
CA ILE A 59 9.93 24.36 5.59
C ILE A 59 8.69 24.07 4.74
N GLU A 60 8.74 24.34 3.44
CA GLU A 60 7.60 24.05 2.54
C GLU A 60 7.32 22.55 2.42
N VAL A 61 8.35 21.71 2.41
CA VAL A 61 8.20 20.24 2.43
C VAL A 61 7.59 19.79 3.75
N GLU A 62 8.08 20.26 4.89
CA GLU A 62 7.53 19.92 6.21
C GLU A 62 6.06 20.33 6.35
N GLU A 63 5.70 21.53 5.90
CA GLU A 63 4.31 22.02 5.90
C GLU A 63 3.42 21.17 4.98
N LYS A 64 3.93 20.75 3.81
CA LYS A 64 3.21 19.84 2.91
C LYS A 64 3.04 18.45 3.53
N GLU A 65 4.06 17.89 4.16
CA GLU A 65 3.99 16.59 4.82
C GLU A 65 3.01 16.63 6.01
N LYS A 66 3.05 17.70 6.80
CA LYS A 66 2.09 17.92 7.90
C LYS A 66 0.67 18.14 7.39
N ALA A 67 0.49 18.79 6.23
CA ALA A 67 -0.82 18.93 5.58
C ALA A 67 -1.34 17.59 5.03
N ILE A 68 -0.46 16.75 4.49
CA ILE A 68 -0.80 15.39 4.04
C ILE A 68 -1.18 14.52 5.23
N GLU A 69 -0.43 14.59 6.33
CA GLU A 69 -0.72 13.85 7.56
C GLU A 69 -2.01 14.33 8.24
N SER A 70 -2.23 15.64 8.30
CA SER A 70 -3.49 16.23 8.79
C SER A 70 -4.68 15.88 7.88
N SER A 71 -4.47 15.81 6.56
CA SER A 71 -5.51 15.36 5.62
C SER A 71 -5.83 13.88 5.84
N ARG A 72 -4.82 13.03 6.06
CA ARG A 72 -5.01 11.61 6.38
C ARG A 72 -5.71 11.39 7.73
N ALA A 73 -5.41 12.22 8.73
CA ALA A 73 -6.10 12.23 10.02
C ALA A 73 -7.54 12.75 9.91
N SER A 74 -7.81 13.70 9.00
CA SER A 74 -9.14 14.25 8.75
C SER A 74 -10.01 13.32 7.89
N GLU A 75 -9.44 12.60 6.93
CA GLU A 75 -10.13 11.52 6.20
C GLU A 75 -10.52 10.38 7.14
N SER A 76 -9.66 10.05 8.11
CA SER A 76 -9.99 9.07 9.15
C SER A 76 -11.14 9.52 10.07
N ARG A 77 -11.34 10.83 10.26
CA ARG A 77 -12.46 11.38 11.07
C ARG A 77 -13.71 11.74 10.27
N ALA A 78 -13.59 12.01 8.97
CA ALA A 78 -14.74 12.24 8.09
C ALA A 78 -15.42 10.93 7.63
N SER A 79 -14.67 9.81 7.63
CA SER A 79 -15.23 8.47 7.42
C SER A 79 -16.18 8.01 8.55
N GLU A 80 -16.09 8.62 9.74
CA GLU A 80 -16.98 8.27 10.87
C GLU A 80 -18.27 9.12 10.93
N SER A 81 -18.52 10.04 9.99
CA SER A 81 -19.74 10.86 10.03
C SER A 81 -20.44 11.11 8.69
N ARG A 82 -19.93 10.58 7.56
CA ARG A 82 -20.59 10.68 6.24
C ARG A 82 -20.61 9.37 5.44
N ALA A 83 -20.49 8.22 6.11
CA ALA A 83 -20.82 6.92 5.52
C ALA A 83 -22.33 6.60 5.63
N SER A 84 -23.17 7.63 5.62
CA SER A 84 -24.61 7.51 5.46
C SER A 84 -25.01 8.53 4.39
N GLU A 85 -25.35 8.02 3.22
CA GLU A 85 -25.97 8.74 2.11
C GLU A 85 -25.07 9.55 1.16
N SER A 86 -25.16 9.19 -0.12
CA SER A 86 -24.80 9.99 -1.31
C SER A 86 -23.38 9.83 -1.86
N ARG A 87 -23.15 8.76 -2.62
CA ARG A 87 -22.47 8.80 -3.95
C ARG A 87 -22.55 7.45 -4.67
N ALA A 88 -23.77 6.90 -4.73
CA ALA A 88 -24.18 6.11 -5.87
C ALA A 88 -24.36 7.08 -7.05
N SER A 89 -23.84 6.73 -8.22
CA SER A 89 -23.86 7.48 -9.50
C SER A 89 -22.63 8.37 -9.71
N GLU A 90 -22.06 8.32 -10.93
CA GLU A 90 -21.00 9.23 -11.47
C GLU A 90 -19.54 8.71 -11.53
N SER A 91 -19.25 7.43 -11.32
CA SER A 91 -17.93 6.86 -11.70
C SER A 91 -18.00 5.59 -12.55
N ARG A 92 -19.17 5.30 -13.12
CA ARG A 92 -19.41 4.07 -13.90
C ARG A 92 -19.31 4.23 -15.42
N ALA A 93 -19.02 5.44 -15.94
CA ALA A 93 -19.09 5.70 -17.38
C ALA A 93 -17.74 5.67 -18.13
N SER A 94 -16.62 6.04 -17.49
CA SER A 94 -15.37 6.28 -18.23
C SER A 94 -14.31 5.19 -18.11
N ALA A 95 -14.34 4.35 -17.06
CA ALA A 95 -13.39 3.25 -16.89
C ALA A 95 -13.77 1.97 -17.67
N SER A 96 -15.01 1.89 -18.18
CA SER A 96 -15.53 0.68 -18.83
C SER A 96 -15.05 0.50 -20.27
N ARG A 97 -14.56 1.55 -20.95
CA ARG A 97 -14.21 1.45 -22.38
C ARG A 97 -12.73 1.15 -22.66
N GLU A 98 -11.82 1.43 -21.74
CA GLU A 98 -10.39 1.17 -21.95
C GLU A 98 -9.99 -0.27 -21.56
N SER A 99 -10.76 -0.90 -20.68
CA SER A 99 -10.57 -2.28 -20.21
C SER A 99 -11.00 -3.34 -21.23
N GLU A 100 -11.99 -3.06 -22.09
CA GLU A 100 -12.46 -4.00 -23.12
C GLU A 100 -11.49 -4.17 -24.31
N TYR A 101 -10.77 -3.11 -24.69
CA TYR A 101 -9.81 -3.19 -25.81
C TYR A 101 -8.55 -3.99 -25.46
N ARG A 102 -8.03 -3.89 -24.24
CA ARG A 102 -6.86 -4.68 -23.81
C ARG A 102 -7.18 -6.15 -23.56
N ALA A 103 -8.39 -6.48 -23.09
CA ALA A 103 -8.80 -7.86 -22.87
C ALA A 103 -8.94 -8.63 -24.20
N SER A 104 -9.43 -7.96 -25.25
CA SER A 104 -9.64 -8.56 -26.57
C SER A 104 -8.32 -8.89 -27.28
N GLU A 105 -7.33 -7.99 -27.21
CA GLU A 105 -5.98 -8.19 -27.76
C GLU A 105 -5.21 -9.34 -27.10
N GLN A 106 -5.36 -9.51 -25.77
CA GLN A 106 -4.72 -10.62 -25.07
C GLN A 106 -5.40 -11.97 -25.36
N ALA A 107 -6.72 -11.99 -25.50
CA ALA A 107 -7.47 -13.19 -25.83
C ALA A 107 -7.13 -13.71 -27.25
N GLU A 108 -6.97 -12.81 -28.22
CA GLU A 108 -6.59 -13.20 -29.58
C GLU A 108 -5.16 -13.75 -29.65
N ARG A 109 -4.21 -13.12 -28.94
CA ARG A 109 -2.83 -13.64 -28.81
C ARG A 109 -2.78 -15.01 -28.15
N GLN A 110 -3.59 -15.26 -27.11
CA GLN A 110 -3.67 -16.59 -26.49
C GLN A 110 -4.24 -17.64 -27.45
N ARG A 111 -5.29 -17.33 -28.22
CA ARG A 111 -5.83 -18.26 -29.23
C ARG A 111 -4.81 -18.59 -30.32
N GLN A 112 -4.06 -17.59 -30.80
CA GLN A 112 -3.05 -17.81 -31.84
C GLN A 112 -1.87 -18.65 -31.34
N GLN A 113 -1.44 -18.48 -30.08
CA GLN A 113 -0.43 -19.35 -29.46
C GLN A 113 -0.92 -20.78 -29.27
N GLN A 114 -2.19 -20.97 -28.89
CA GLN A 114 -2.76 -22.29 -28.64
C GLN A 114 -2.96 -23.10 -29.93
N GLN A 115 -3.31 -22.45 -31.06
CA GLN A 115 -3.33 -23.11 -32.38
C GLN A 115 -1.95 -23.53 -32.87
N ARG A 116 -0.90 -22.77 -32.55
CA ARG A 116 0.48 -23.10 -32.96
C ARG A 116 1.01 -24.35 -32.25
N GLN A 117 0.58 -24.62 -31.02
CA GLN A 117 1.00 -25.82 -30.27
C GLN A 117 0.31 -27.09 -30.78
N GLN A 118 -0.93 -27.02 -31.29
CA GLN A 118 -1.61 -28.20 -31.84
C GLN A 118 -1.08 -28.66 -33.21
N GLN A 119 -0.34 -27.81 -33.94
CA GLN A 119 0.26 -28.20 -35.24
C GLN A 119 1.66 -28.82 -35.11
N GLN A 120 2.23 -28.91 -33.90
CA GLN A 120 3.55 -29.53 -33.66
C GLN A 120 3.43 -30.74 -32.74
N GLU A 121 2.61 -31.72 -33.14
CA GLU A 121 2.73 -33.08 -32.60
C GLU A 121 3.30 -33.99 -33.70
N PRO A 122 4.64 -34.19 -33.77
CA PRO A 122 5.15 -35.33 -34.50
C PRO A 122 4.80 -36.58 -33.69
N THR A 123 3.85 -37.35 -34.22
CA THR A 123 3.62 -38.76 -33.90
C THR A 123 4.95 -39.50 -33.88
N GLN A 124 5.51 -39.79 -32.71
CA GLN A 124 6.37 -40.97 -32.47
C GLN A 124 6.22 -41.41 -31.02
N ARG A 125 5.46 -42.49 -30.84
CA ARG A 125 5.32 -43.24 -29.61
C ARG A 125 6.48 -44.24 -29.51
N PRO A 126 7.24 -44.26 -28.42
CA PRO A 126 7.69 -45.54 -27.89
C PRO A 126 6.91 -45.84 -26.61
N GLN A 127 6.39 -47.06 -26.52
CA GLN A 127 5.93 -47.63 -25.26
C GLN A 127 7.04 -47.52 -24.21
N GLN A 128 6.85 -46.65 -23.23
CA GLN A 128 7.50 -46.77 -21.93
C GLN A 128 6.41 -47.09 -20.91
N GLN A 129 6.61 -48.20 -20.21
CA GLN A 129 5.73 -48.71 -19.18
C GLN A 129 5.35 -47.59 -18.21
N ALA A 130 4.04 -47.39 -18.03
CA ALA A 130 3.52 -46.46 -17.05
C ALA A 130 4.00 -46.89 -15.65
N PRO A 131 4.70 -46.01 -14.90
CA PRO A 131 4.74 -46.15 -13.45
C PRO A 131 3.29 -46.15 -12.97
N GLN A 132 2.93 -47.13 -12.14
CA GLN A 132 1.62 -47.13 -11.49
C GLN A 132 1.39 -45.77 -10.81
N PRO A 133 0.18 -45.18 -10.89
CA PRO A 133 -0.13 -43.98 -10.13
C PRO A 133 -0.03 -44.34 -8.65
N GLN A 134 1.07 -43.95 -8.03
CA GLN A 134 1.18 -43.91 -6.58
C GLN A 134 0.09 -42.92 -6.16
N GLN A 135 -1.01 -43.43 -5.61
CA GLN A 135 -2.07 -42.61 -5.05
C GLN A 135 -1.44 -41.78 -3.92
N SER A 136 -1.01 -40.56 -4.25
CA SER A 136 -0.68 -39.56 -3.27
C SER A 136 -1.96 -39.29 -2.49
N GLN A 137 -2.10 -39.99 -1.36
CA GLN A 137 -3.16 -39.74 -0.39
C GLN A 137 -3.04 -38.27 0.00
N TYR A 138 -3.88 -37.43 -0.58
CA TYR A 138 -3.88 -36.00 -0.31
C TYR A 138 -4.33 -35.80 1.14
N GLN A 139 -3.36 -35.63 2.03
CA GLN A 139 -3.61 -35.49 3.45
C GLN A 139 -3.77 -34.02 3.77
N TRP A 140 -4.96 -33.66 4.25
CA TRP A 140 -5.23 -32.33 4.78
C TRP A 140 -4.25 -32.01 5.92
N PRO A 141 -3.72 -30.78 5.99
CA PRO A 141 -2.81 -30.39 7.05
C PRO A 141 -3.49 -30.55 8.41
N SER A 142 -2.71 -30.89 9.44
CA SER A 142 -3.27 -30.99 10.79
C SER A 142 -3.64 -29.61 11.34
N VAL A 143 -4.67 -29.55 12.18
CA VAL A 143 -5.05 -28.30 12.86
C VAL A 143 -3.89 -27.79 13.74
N PRO A 144 -3.71 -26.46 13.89
CA PRO A 144 -2.53 -25.89 14.54
C PRO A 144 -2.33 -26.33 16.00
N TYR A 145 -3.43 -26.50 16.74
CA TYR A 145 -3.44 -26.94 18.13
C TYR A 145 -4.80 -27.54 18.49
N GLN A 146 -4.89 -28.26 19.60
CA GLN A 146 -6.17 -28.77 20.12
C GLN A 146 -6.93 -27.63 20.82
N PRO A 147 -8.17 -27.32 20.38
CA PRO A 147 -8.91 -26.19 20.93
C PRO A 147 -9.35 -26.44 22.36
N GLY A 148 -9.54 -25.37 23.14
CA GLY A 148 -10.02 -25.44 24.52
C GLY A 148 -11.44 -26.02 24.64
N GLN A 149 -11.88 -26.27 25.87
CA GLN A 149 -13.22 -26.81 26.17
C GLN A 149 -14.32 -25.96 25.49
N GLY A 150 -15.14 -26.59 24.64
CA GLY A 150 -16.26 -25.95 23.97
C GLY A 150 -15.92 -25.18 22.69
N MET A 151 -14.68 -25.29 22.18
CA MET A 151 -14.30 -24.77 20.86
C MET A 151 -13.89 -25.94 19.94
N GLU A 152 -14.19 -25.83 18.65
CA GLU A 152 -13.82 -26.80 17.62
C GLU A 152 -13.21 -26.10 16.42
N TRP A 153 -12.22 -26.73 15.80
CA TRP A 153 -11.76 -26.34 14.47
C TRP A 153 -12.71 -26.90 13.42
N PHE A 154 -13.12 -26.07 12.49
CA PHE A 154 -13.83 -26.51 11.31
C PHE A 154 -13.14 -26.01 10.04
N THR A 155 -13.26 -26.78 8.96
CA THR A 155 -12.73 -26.41 7.66
C THR A 155 -13.65 -25.41 6.97
N LYS A 156 -13.10 -24.30 6.48
CA LYS A 156 -13.82 -23.30 5.68
C LYS A 156 -13.26 -23.24 4.26
N GLY A 157 -14.16 -23.08 3.29
CA GLY A 157 -13.90 -23.12 1.84
C GLY A 157 -15.02 -23.87 1.11
N PRO A 158 -14.87 -24.14 -0.21
CA PRO A 158 -13.74 -23.82 -1.08
C PRO A 158 -13.66 -22.35 -1.47
N PHE A 159 -12.44 -21.80 -1.51
CA PHE A 159 -12.13 -20.48 -2.07
C PHE A 159 -11.44 -20.62 -3.42
N GLN A 160 -11.76 -19.72 -4.36
CA GLN A 160 -11.23 -19.74 -5.74
C GLN A 160 -9.71 -19.51 -5.81
N SER A 161 -9.13 -18.90 -4.79
CA SER A 161 -7.69 -18.62 -4.73
C SER A 161 -7.24 -18.43 -3.29
N GLY A 162 -5.93 -18.57 -3.03
CA GLY A 162 -5.35 -18.24 -1.72
C GLY A 162 -5.65 -16.79 -1.28
N TRP A 163 -5.78 -15.86 -2.22
CA TRP A 163 -6.15 -14.47 -1.92
C TRP A 163 -7.58 -14.34 -1.37
N THR A 164 -8.56 -15.03 -1.96
CA THR A 164 -9.94 -15.02 -1.44
C THR A 164 -10.06 -15.74 -0.10
N CYS A 165 -9.26 -16.79 0.11
CA CYS A 165 -9.15 -17.47 1.39
C CYS A 165 -8.59 -16.53 2.48
N ASP A 166 -7.52 -15.78 2.19
CA ASP A 166 -6.86 -14.89 3.15
C ASP A 166 -7.75 -13.69 3.54
N GLN A 167 -8.46 -13.12 2.57
CA GLN A 167 -9.47 -12.08 2.81
C GLN A 167 -10.57 -12.57 3.76
N ASP A 168 -11.09 -13.77 3.52
CA ASP A 168 -12.14 -14.33 4.36
C ASP A 168 -11.62 -14.71 5.76
N ALA A 169 -10.46 -15.35 5.86
CA ALA A 169 -9.81 -15.70 7.12
C ALA A 169 -9.53 -14.47 8.00
N SER A 170 -9.15 -13.34 7.39
CA SER A 170 -8.92 -12.06 8.09
C SER A 170 -10.19 -11.45 8.69
N THR A 171 -11.37 -11.83 8.20
CA THR A 171 -12.65 -11.36 8.75
C THR A 171 -13.24 -12.29 9.82
N TRP A 172 -12.62 -13.43 10.06
CA TRP A 172 -13.12 -14.40 11.02
C TRP A 172 -12.90 -13.90 12.48
N PRO A 173 -13.92 -13.99 13.36
CA PRO A 173 -13.85 -13.39 14.70
C PRO A 173 -13.00 -14.16 15.72
N ALA A 174 -12.40 -15.28 15.34
CA ALA A 174 -11.60 -16.15 16.22
C ALA A 174 -10.31 -16.60 15.50
N ASP A 175 -9.53 -17.47 16.15
CA ASP A 175 -8.31 -18.02 15.54
C ASP A 175 -8.58 -18.75 14.22
N THR A 176 -7.62 -18.59 13.30
CA THR A 176 -7.62 -19.23 11.99
C THR A 176 -6.25 -19.88 11.71
N SER A 177 -6.21 -20.90 10.87
CA SER A 177 -4.97 -21.42 10.31
C SER A 177 -4.56 -20.64 9.05
N TYR A 178 -3.34 -20.88 8.58
CA TYR A 178 -2.94 -20.47 7.23
C TYR A 178 -3.84 -21.13 6.17
N CYS A 179 -4.01 -20.44 5.05
CA CYS A 179 -4.69 -20.97 3.88
C CYS A 179 -3.83 -22.03 3.19
N PHE A 180 -4.43 -23.15 2.84
CA PHE A 180 -3.79 -24.26 2.15
C PHE A 180 -4.67 -24.75 1.00
N GLU A 181 -4.05 -25.34 -0.02
CA GLU A 181 -4.77 -25.88 -1.16
C GLU A 181 -5.35 -27.26 -0.82
N GLY A 182 -6.52 -27.58 -1.38
CA GLY A 182 -7.16 -28.89 -1.30
C GLY A 182 -6.81 -29.76 -2.51
N PRO A 183 -7.19 -31.05 -2.49
CA PRO A 183 -6.98 -31.97 -3.62
C PRO A 183 -7.72 -31.53 -4.89
N ASP A 184 -8.77 -30.74 -4.71
CA ASP A 184 -9.63 -30.14 -5.71
C ASP A 184 -9.08 -28.82 -6.31
N GLY A 185 -7.93 -28.34 -5.84
CA GLY A 185 -7.28 -27.12 -6.34
C GLY A 185 -7.90 -25.81 -5.83
N TYR A 186 -8.88 -25.88 -4.92
CA TYR A 186 -9.40 -24.73 -4.20
C TYR A 186 -8.64 -24.50 -2.89
N ALA A 187 -8.68 -23.26 -2.38
CA ALA A 187 -8.06 -22.92 -1.11
C ALA A 187 -9.04 -23.12 0.06
N TYR A 188 -8.50 -23.52 1.20
CA TYR A 188 -9.22 -23.78 2.44
C TYR A 188 -8.41 -23.29 3.64
N TYR A 189 -9.07 -23.07 4.77
CA TYR A 189 -8.41 -22.83 6.06
C TYR A 189 -9.21 -23.43 7.21
N TYR A 190 -8.58 -23.64 8.35
CA TYR A 190 -9.26 -24.01 9.59
C TYR A 190 -9.65 -22.76 10.36
N ALA A 191 -10.90 -22.69 10.78
CA ALA A 191 -11.45 -21.61 11.58
C ALA A 191 -11.92 -22.15 12.92
N LEU A 192 -11.67 -21.43 14.00
CA LEU A 192 -12.10 -21.82 15.33
C LEU A 192 -13.53 -21.33 15.59
N ARG A 193 -14.42 -22.22 16.06
CA ARG A 193 -15.81 -21.87 16.43
C ARG A 193 -16.22 -22.53 17.74
N GLN A 194 -17.36 -22.11 18.29
CA GLN A 194 -17.97 -22.81 19.42
C GLN A 194 -18.46 -24.19 18.97
N ALA A 195 -18.17 -25.21 19.78
CA ALA A 195 -18.66 -26.56 19.54
C ALA A 195 -20.18 -26.60 19.68
N ALA A 196 -20.85 -27.24 18.72
CA ALA A 196 -22.29 -27.47 18.83
C ALA A 196 -22.55 -28.38 20.05
N ARG A 197 -23.33 -27.88 21.01
CA ARG A 197 -23.71 -28.62 22.23
C ARG A 197 -24.76 -29.68 21.95
#